data_AF-A0A329SDI6-F1
#
_entry.id   AF-A0A329SDI6-F1
#
_cell.length_a   1.000
_cell.length_b   1.000
_cell.length_c   1.000
_cell.angle_alpha   90.00
_cell.angle_beta   90.00
_cell.angle_gamma   90.00
#
_symmetry.space_group_name_H-M   'P 1'
#
loop_
_entity.id
_entity.type
_entity.pdbx_description
1 polymer ?
#
loop_
_entity_poly.entity_id
_entity_poly.type
_entity_poly.pdbx_seq_one_letter_code
_entity_poly.pdbx_strand_id
1 'polypeptide(L)'
;MEGAPRLVEATIRAKLLDEFGHVLDGWTHALEHYVAVFAWYELDGMTKTALVSMAPIVNDPGDDLSARTHRDFLTGMLERDIQRQLSCCKYLDGDNCPVNRRIATMMQDPLVGCASHRLTEPCSTSSRSTKKIWQLFKR
;
A
#
# COMPACT_ATOMS: atom_id res chain seq x y z
N MET A 1 4.54 6.77 -26.62
CA MET A 1 5.06 7.07 -25.27
C MET A 1 4.84 5.90 -24.30
N GLU A 2 4.91 4.65 -24.77
CA GLU A 2 4.36 3.47 -24.07
C GLU A 2 5.43 2.58 -23.42
N GLY A 3 6.64 3.11 -23.21
CA GLY A 3 7.79 2.33 -22.73
C GLY A 3 8.14 2.56 -21.26
N ALA A 4 8.06 3.80 -20.77
CA ALA A 4 8.57 4.15 -19.45
C ALA A 4 7.78 3.49 -18.28
N PRO A 5 6.43 3.47 -18.27
CA PRO A 5 5.67 2.81 -17.21
C PRO A 5 5.97 1.30 -17.15
N ARG A 6 5.98 0.62 -18.30
CA ARG A 6 6.30 -0.82 -18.39
C ARG A 6 7.73 -1.14 -17.94
N LEU A 7 8.70 -0.26 -18.22
CA LEU A 7 10.08 -0.39 -17.73
C LEU A 7 10.16 -0.25 -16.21
N VAL A 8 9.40 0.68 -15.63
CA VAL A 8 9.32 0.86 -14.18
C VAL A 8 8.65 -0.35 -13.54
N GLU A 9 7.52 -0.81 -14.05
CA GLU A 9 6.83 -2.03 -13.59
C GLU A 9 7.75 -3.25 -13.65
N ALA A 10 8.46 -3.47 -14.76
CA ALA A 10 9.42 -4.56 -14.89
C ALA A 10 10.57 -4.45 -13.89
N THR A 11 11.06 -3.23 -13.63
CA THR A 11 12.11 -2.97 -12.64
C THR A 11 11.62 -3.26 -11.22
N ILE A 12 10.40 -2.87 -10.89
CA ILE A 12 9.80 -3.13 -9.58
C ILE A 12 9.58 -4.64 -9.43
N ARG A 13 9.00 -5.31 -10.43
CA ARG A 13 8.79 -6.76 -10.45
C ARG A 13 10.08 -7.55 -10.20
N ALA A 14 11.19 -7.12 -10.81
CA ALA A 14 12.48 -7.78 -10.65
C ALA A 14 13.09 -7.58 -9.24
N LYS A 15 12.69 -6.51 -8.53
CA LYS A 15 13.24 -6.14 -7.22
C LYS A 15 12.33 -6.48 -6.05
N LEU A 16 11.03 -6.60 -6.28
CA LEU A 16 10.06 -6.85 -5.23
C LEU A 16 10.15 -8.30 -4.78
N LEU A 17 10.42 -8.48 -3.49
CA LEU A 17 10.48 -9.80 -2.85
C LEU A 17 9.08 -10.40 -2.71
N ASP A 18 9.01 -11.67 -2.32
CA ASP A 18 7.74 -12.35 -2.00
C ASP A 18 7.14 -11.91 -0.66
N GLU A 19 7.83 -11.00 0.04
CA GLU A 19 7.36 -10.33 1.24
C GLU A 19 7.58 -8.83 1.13
N PHE A 20 6.50 -8.06 1.31
CA PHE A 20 6.53 -6.61 1.31
C PHE A 20 5.35 -6.04 2.12
N GLY A 21 5.39 -4.75 2.43
CA GLY A 21 4.26 -4.00 2.97
C GLY A 21 3.58 -3.17 1.90
N HIS A 22 2.27 -2.96 2.02
CA HIS A 22 1.58 -1.92 1.26
C HIS A 22 1.47 -0.64 2.08
N VAL A 23 1.68 0.49 1.43
CA VAL A 23 1.27 1.80 1.96
C VAL A 23 0.20 2.36 1.04
N LEU A 24 -0.97 2.66 1.60
CA LEU A 24 -2.05 3.34 0.91
C LEU A 24 -2.06 4.81 1.34
N ASP A 25 -1.96 5.69 0.35
CA ASP A 25 -2.10 7.13 0.55
C ASP A 25 -3.30 7.63 -0.26
N GLY A 26 -4.33 8.07 0.44
CA GLY A 26 -5.59 8.51 -0.15
C GLY A 26 -5.70 10.02 -0.10
N TRP A 27 -6.01 10.66 -1.24
CA TRP A 27 -6.36 12.08 -1.28
C TRP A 27 -7.57 12.32 -2.16
N THR A 28 -8.31 13.38 -1.87
CA THR A 28 -9.45 13.80 -2.69
C THR A 28 -9.05 15.01 -3.51
N HIS A 29 -9.28 14.95 -4.82
CA HIS A 29 -9.13 16.08 -5.72
C HIS A 29 -10.43 16.29 -6.49
N ALA A 30 -10.98 17.51 -6.41
CA ALA A 30 -12.32 17.82 -6.90
C ALA A 30 -13.39 16.87 -6.32
N LEU A 31 -13.98 16.01 -7.16
CA LEU A 31 -15.03 15.07 -6.77
C LEU A 31 -14.54 13.61 -6.73
N GLU A 32 -13.25 13.37 -7.01
CA GLU A 32 -12.69 12.03 -7.10
C GLU A 32 -11.70 11.78 -5.98
N HIS A 33 -11.80 10.61 -5.38
CA HIS A 33 -10.82 10.13 -4.43
C HIS A 33 -9.79 9.28 -5.16
N TYR A 34 -8.51 9.57 -4.95
CA TYR A 34 -7.39 8.86 -5.51
C TYR A 34 -6.67 8.11 -4.42
N VAL A 35 -6.19 6.91 -4.74
CA VAL A 35 -5.32 6.13 -3.86
C VAL A 35 -4.01 5.86 -4.60
N ALA A 36 -2.90 6.31 -4.01
CA ALA A 36 -1.59 5.81 -4.35
C ALA A 36 -1.27 4.56 -3.54
N VAL A 37 -0.75 3.55 -4.22
CA VAL A 37 -0.34 2.29 -3.65
C VAL A 37 1.17 2.20 -3.75
N PHE A 38 1.86 2.11 -2.62
CA PHE A 38 3.29 1.88 -2.58
C PHE A 38 3.60 0.50 -2.03
N ALA A 39 4.63 -0.14 -2.60
CA ALA A 39 5.24 -1.33 -2.04
C ALA A 39 6.48 -0.95 -1.23
N TRP A 40 6.57 -1.48 -0.02
CA TRP A 40 7.67 -1.27 0.90
C TRP A 40 8.40 -2.59 1.12
N TYR A 41 9.69 -2.64 0.78
CA TYR A 41 10.46 -3.88 0.78
C TYR A 41 11.92 -3.62 1.14
N GLU A 42 12.65 -4.68 1.46
CA GLU A 42 14.08 -4.61 1.75
C GLU A 42 14.88 -5.18 0.56
N LEU A 43 15.90 -4.46 0.12
CA LEU A 43 16.83 -4.91 -0.89
C LEU A 43 18.24 -4.58 -0.40
N ASP A 44 19.10 -5.59 -0.30
CA ASP A 44 20.48 -5.47 0.20
C ASP A 44 20.59 -4.77 1.57
N GLY A 45 19.73 -5.15 2.51
CA GLY A 45 19.67 -4.56 3.86
C GLY A 45 19.16 -3.11 3.90
N MET A 46 18.82 -2.54 2.74
CA MET A 46 18.22 -1.21 2.64
C MET A 46 16.73 -1.31 2.36
N THR A 47 15.94 -0.64 3.18
CA THR A 47 14.54 -0.38 2.87
C THR A 47 14.41 0.44 1.58
N LYS A 48 13.52 0.01 0.70
CA LYS A 48 13.08 0.70 -0.51
C LYS A 48 11.57 0.88 -0.48
N THR A 49 11.11 1.93 -1.15
CA THR A 49 9.70 2.20 -1.42
C THR A 49 9.53 2.38 -2.92
N ALA A 50 8.52 1.77 -3.51
CA ALA A 50 8.17 1.96 -4.91
C ALA A 50 6.67 2.25 -5.05
N LEU A 51 6.31 3.27 -5.83
CA LEU A 51 4.92 3.48 -6.24
C LEU A 51 4.57 2.38 -7.26
N VAL A 52 3.57 1.56 -6.95
CA VAL A 52 3.13 0.45 -7.81
C VAL A 52 1.86 0.79 -8.58
N SER A 53 1.00 1.67 -8.05
CA SER A 53 -0.19 2.11 -8.74
C SER A 53 -0.71 3.42 -8.19
N MET A 54 -1.47 4.14 -9.02
CA MET A 54 -2.24 5.31 -8.64
C MET A 54 -3.53 5.28 -9.45
N ALA A 55 -4.67 5.20 -8.78
CA ALA A 55 -5.96 5.14 -9.45
C ALA A 55 -7.04 5.91 -8.68
N PRO A 56 -8.02 6.50 -9.39
CA PRO A 56 -9.24 6.95 -8.76
C PRO A 56 -10.02 5.74 -8.24
N ILE A 57 -10.53 5.80 -7.01
CA ILE A 57 -11.38 4.76 -6.45
C ILE A 57 -12.62 5.39 -5.82
N VAL A 58 -13.77 4.76 -6.05
CA VAL A 58 -15.04 5.15 -5.44
C VAL A 58 -15.04 4.72 -3.98
N ASN A 59 -14.83 5.68 -3.09
CA ASN A 59 -14.99 5.49 -1.66
C ASN A 59 -16.43 5.80 -1.27
N ASP A 60 -17.19 4.77 -0.86
CA ASP A 60 -18.43 4.96 -0.12
C ASP A 60 -18.14 4.70 1.38
N PRO A 61 -18.27 5.70 2.26
CA PRO A 61 -17.93 5.55 3.66
C PRO A 61 -18.80 4.47 4.35
N GLY A 62 -18.15 3.36 4.70
CA GLY A 62 -18.76 2.30 5.52
C GLY A 62 -19.40 1.17 4.73
N ASP A 63 -19.28 1.17 3.40
CA ASP A 63 -19.73 0.05 2.59
C ASP A 63 -18.65 -1.05 2.50
N ASP A 64 -19.04 -2.28 2.86
CA ASP A 64 -18.23 -3.48 2.64
C ASP A 64 -17.86 -3.66 1.16
N LEU A 65 -18.71 -3.20 0.24
CA LEU A 65 -18.43 -3.22 -1.20
C LEU A 65 -17.27 -2.30 -1.57
N SER A 66 -17.11 -1.16 -0.92
CA SER A 66 -15.96 -0.27 -1.17
C SER A 66 -14.65 -0.95 -0.76
N ALA A 67 -14.60 -1.58 0.42
CA ALA A 67 -13.41 -2.32 0.85
C ALA A 67 -13.10 -3.53 -0.06
N ARG A 68 -14.12 -4.28 -0.50
CA ARG A 68 -13.94 -5.39 -1.45
C ARG A 68 -13.44 -4.89 -2.80
N THR A 69 -14.01 -3.82 -3.31
CA THR A 69 -13.59 -3.19 -4.57
C THR A 69 -12.13 -2.73 -4.49
N HIS A 70 -11.71 -2.13 -3.38
CA HIS A 70 -10.31 -1.76 -3.15
C HIS A 70 -9.39 -2.97 -3.13
N ARG A 71 -9.77 -4.03 -2.40
CA ARG A 71 -9.00 -5.28 -2.34
C ARG A 71 -8.88 -5.94 -3.71
N ASP A 72 -9.95 -5.97 -4.48
CA ASP A 72 -9.97 -6.60 -5.81
C ASP A 72 -9.16 -5.77 -6.81
N PHE A 73 -9.20 -4.43 -6.70
CA PHE A 73 -8.29 -3.55 -7.42
C PHE A 73 -6.82 -3.83 -7.09
N LEU A 74 -6.47 -3.93 -5.79
CA LEU A 74 -5.11 -4.25 -5.37
C LEU A 74 -4.66 -5.62 -5.90
N THR A 75 -5.52 -6.63 -5.76
CA THR A 75 -5.25 -7.99 -6.29
C THR A 75 -4.98 -7.96 -7.79
N GLY A 76 -5.90 -7.38 -8.57
CA GLY A 76 -5.79 -7.34 -10.02
C GLY A 76 -4.58 -6.54 -10.51
N MET A 77 -4.25 -5.43 -9.85
CA MET A 77 -3.05 -4.64 -10.17
C MET A 77 -1.77 -5.41 -9.86
N LEU A 78 -1.67 -6.05 -8.68
CA LEU A 78 -0.49 -6.82 -8.30
C LEU A 78 -0.27 -8.01 -9.22
N GLU A 79 -1.31 -8.75 -9.55
CA GLU A 79 -1.20 -9.94 -10.41
C GLU A 79 -0.84 -9.56 -11.85
N ARG A 80 -1.47 -8.50 -12.39
CA ARG A 80 -1.27 -8.07 -13.78
C ARG A 80 0.06 -7.35 -13.98
N ASP A 81 0.37 -6.36 -13.14
CA ASP A 81 1.44 -5.41 -13.39
C ASP A 81 2.73 -5.84 -12.67
N ILE A 82 2.62 -6.34 -11.44
CA ILE A 82 3.75 -6.69 -10.57
C ILE A 82 4.04 -8.20 -10.54
N GLN A 83 3.10 -9.04 -10.99
CA GLN A 83 3.15 -10.50 -10.91
C GLN A 83 3.41 -11.00 -9.48
N ARG A 84 2.68 -10.44 -8.51
CA ARG A 84 2.65 -10.91 -7.12
C ARG A 84 1.22 -11.12 -6.66
N GLN A 85 1.03 -12.05 -5.74
CA GLN A 85 -0.25 -12.24 -5.08
C GLN A 85 -0.39 -11.25 -3.94
N LEU A 86 -1.63 -10.88 -3.60
CA LEU A 86 -1.89 -10.01 -2.46
C LEU A 86 -1.37 -10.62 -1.13
N SER A 87 -1.27 -11.94 -1.04
CA SER A 87 -0.71 -12.69 0.11
C SER A 87 0.80 -12.48 0.35
N CYS A 88 1.52 -11.92 -0.63
CA CYS A 88 2.90 -11.46 -0.45
C CYS A 88 2.97 -10.19 0.43
N CYS A 89 1.86 -9.45 0.55
CA CYS A 89 1.76 -8.32 1.45
C CYS A 89 1.65 -8.83 2.90
N LYS A 90 2.48 -8.30 3.82
CA LYS A 90 2.53 -8.73 5.24
C LYS A 90 1.88 -7.75 6.22
N TYR A 91 1.62 -6.53 5.76
CA TYR A 91 0.92 -5.50 6.52
C TYR A 91 0.40 -4.42 5.58
N LEU A 92 -0.64 -3.73 6.03
CA LEU A 92 -1.16 -2.53 5.37
C LEU A 92 -0.79 -1.32 6.21
N ASP A 93 -0.18 -0.30 5.63
CA ASP A 93 0.03 1.01 6.24
C ASP A 93 -0.94 2.01 5.61
N GLY A 94 -1.72 2.68 6.44
CA GLY A 94 -2.77 3.59 6.00
C GLY A 94 -3.47 4.24 7.17
N ASP A 95 -4.37 5.17 6.90
CA ASP A 95 -5.20 5.73 7.97
C ASP A 95 -6.14 4.68 8.58
N ASN A 96 -6.64 4.94 9.78
CA ASN A 96 -7.52 4.01 10.50
C ASN A 96 -8.98 4.06 10.00
N CYS A 97 -9.20 4.44 8.75
CA CYS A 97 -10.55 4.55 8.21
C CYS A 97 -11.24 3.16 8.15
N PRO A 98 -12.58 3.11 8.12
CA PRO A 98 -13.32 1.85 8.03
C PRO A 98 -12.89 0.97 6.86
N VAL A 99 -12.60 1.57 5.69
CA VAL A 99 -12.17 0.85 4.48
C VAL A 99 -10.84 0.15 4.70
N ASN A 100 -9.81 0.86 5.17
CA ASN A 100 -8.48 0.29 5.42
C ASN A 100 -8.51 -0.79 6.52
N ARG A 101 -9.27 -0.56 7.60
CA ARG A 101 -9.49 -1.60 8.62
C ARG A 101 -10.14 -2.85 8.05
N ARG A 102 -11.12 -2.68 7.16
CA ARG A 102 -11.82 -3.80 6.53
C ARG A 102 -10.93 -4.55 5.56
N ILE A 103 -10.12 -3.85 4.76
CA ILE A 103 -9.13 -4.46 3.86
C ILE A 103 -8.13 -5.30 4.66
N ALA A 104 -7.52 -4.74 5.71
CA ALA A 104 -6.58 -5.46 6.58
C ALA A 104 -7.22 -6.71 7.19
N THR A 105 -8.47 -6.61 7.66
CA THR A 105 -9.24 -7.76 8.17
C THR A 105 -9.44 -8.84 7.11
N MET A 106 -9.72 -8.47 5.85
CA MET A 106 -9.89 -9.42 4.76
C MET A 106 -8.57 -10.08 4.33
N MET A 107 -7.46 -9.37 4.45
CA MET A 107 -6.11 -9.90 4.20
C MET A 107 -5.62 -10.79 5.34
N GLN A 108 -6.22 -10.66 6.54
CA GLN A 108 -5.74 -11.26 7.80
C GLN A 108 -4.36 -10.75 8.22
N ASP A 109 -4.04 -9.53 7.78
CA ASP A 109 -2.77 -8.86 8.05
C ASP A 109 -3.00 -7.61 8.93
N PRO A 110 -1.99 -7.19 9.69
CA PRO A 110 -2.08 -6.02 10.55
C PRO A 110 -2.25 -4.72 9.75
N LEU A 111 -3.12 -3.83 10.25
CA LEU A 111 -3.16 -2.42 9.85
C LEU A 111 -2.22 -1.61 10.74
N VAL A 112 -1.24 -0.99 10.11
CA VAL A 112 -0.33 -0.01 10.65
C VAL A 112 -0.94 1.36 10.42
N GLY A 113 -1.28 2.05 11.50
CA GLY A 113 -1.88 3.38 11.39
C GLY A 113 -0.88 4.43 10.92
N CYS A 114 -1.30 5.26 9.97
CA CYS A 114 -0.50 6.37 9.48
C CYS A 114 -0.20 7.38 10.61
N ALA A 115 1.09 7.65 10.84
CA ALA A 115 1.54 8.56 11.90
C ALA A 115 1.19 10.03 11.60
N SER A 116 1.03 10.43 10.33
CA SER A 116 0.73 11.83 9.96
C SER A 116 -0.65 12.27 10.45
N HIS A 117 -1.64 11.37 10.50
CA HIS A 117 -2.96 11.67 11.09
C HIS A 117 -2.93 11.76 12.62
N ARG A 118 -1.85 11.32 13.28
CA ARG A 118 -1.66 11.45 14.73
C ARG A 118 -0.90 12.71 15.13
N LEU A 119 -0.50 13.56 14.18
CA LEU A 119 0.51 14.58 14.40
C LEU A 119 0.05 15.99 14.00
N THR A 120 -0.58 16.65 14.96
CA THR A 120 -0.45 18.09 15.23
C THR A 120 0.95 18.47 15.77
N GLU A 121 2.03 17.71 15.51
CA GLU A 121 3.41 17.98 15.96
C GLU A 121 4.46 17.34 14.98
N PRO A 122 5.71 17.82 14.87
CA PRO A 122 6.42 17.93 13.58
C PRO A 122 6.93 16.63 12.92
N CYS A 123 6.80 16.65 11.59
CA CYS A 123 7.18 15.65 10.60
C CYS A 123 8.68 15.29 10.65
N SER A 124 9.04 14.16 11.28
CA SER A 124 10.32 13.47 11.03
C SER A 124 10.30 11.95 11.31
N THR A 125 9.14 11.36 11.64
CA THR A 125 9.04 10.06 12.31
C THR A 125 8.39 8.92 11.51
N SER A 126 7.91 9.14 10.27
CA SER A 126 7.20 8.06 9.54
C SER A 126 8.11 6.90 9.14
N SER A 127 9.30 7.17 8.58
CA SER A 127 10.22 6.12 8.10
C SER A 127 10.84 5.25 9.21
N ARG A 128 11.01 5.78 10.43
CA ARG A 128 11.48 5.03 11.60
C ARG A 128 10.41 4.06 12.14
N SER A 129 9.14 4.43 12.01
CA SER A 129 8.03 3.60 12.49
C SER A 129 7.84 2.39 11.57
N THR A 130 7.86 2.60 10.24
CA THR A 130 7.73 1.51 9.25
C THR A 130 8.92 0.53 9.29
N LYS A 131 10.15 1.01 9.54
CA LYS A 131 11.32 0.11 9.78
C LYS A 131 11.18 -0.77 11.01
N LYS A 132 10.70 -0.23 12.13
CA LYS A 132 10.48 -1.03 13.34
C LYS A 132 9.34 -2.03 13.14
N ILE A 133 8.29 -1.63 12.45
CA ILE A 133 7.14 -2.45 12.09
C ILE A 133 7.56 -3.59 11.17
N TRP A 134 8.36 -3.31 10.14
CA TRP A 134 8.95 -4.34 9.30
C TRP A 134 9.78 -5.35 10.09
N GLN A 135 10.60 -4.90 11.05
CA GLN A 135 11.35 -5.80 11.94
C GLN A 135 10.46 -6.63 12.87
N LEU A 136 9.23 -6.18 13.16
CA LEU A 136 8.24 -6.96 13.92
C LEU A 136 7.51 -8.00 13.06
N PHE A 137 7.46 -7.79 11.74
CA PHE A 137 6.71 -8.63 10.80
C PHE A 137 7.58 -9.52 9.90
N LYS A 138 8.90 -9.27 9.81
CA LYS A 138 9.89 -10.25 9.34
C LYS A 138 9.96 -11.37 10.37
N ARG A 139 9.34 -12.52 10.08
CA ARG A 139 9.56 -13.76 10.84
C ARG A 139 10.69 -14.56 10.22
#